data_AF-A0A8J7GMM6-F1
#
_entry.id   AF-A0A8J7GMM6-F1
#
_cell.length_a   1.000
_cell.length_b   1.000
_cell.length_c   1.000
_cell.angle_alpha   90.00
_cell.angle_beta   90.00
_cell.angle_gamma   90.00
#
_symmetry.space_group_name_H-M   'P 1'
#
loop_
_entity.id
_entity.type
_entity.pdbx_description
1 polymer ?
#
loop_
_entity_poly.entity_id
_entity_poly.type
_entity_poly.pdbx_seq_one_letter_code
_entity_poly.pdbx_strand_id
1 'polypeptide(L)'
;MMKKVKSVVVTALAALLVVVILAPSTITAQGLTHQHISMGSTLTTAYIEGYNTKGVKGTGLYGTNKNKVVTGVKVRLKEGNYDKSANNYKNKGGWTPKLSKVNNPLEVAYTTYSWRY
;
A
#
# COMPACT_ATOMS: atom_id res chain seq x y z
N MET A 1 -42.06 -47.11 20.70
CA MET A 1 -41.99 -46.04 21.73
C MET A 1 -40.60 -45.40 21.66
N MET A 2 -40.45 -44.33 20.87
CA MET A 2 -39.15 -43.67 20.63
C MET A 2 -38.96 -42.55 21.67
N LYS A 3 -37.89 -42.64 22.47
CA LYS A 3 -37.54 -41.61 23.46
C LYS A 3 -37.03 -40.36 22.72
N LYS A 4 -37.75 -39.25 22.90
CA LYS A 4 -37.33 -37.90 22.49
C LYS A 4 -36.10 -37.50 23.32
N VAL A 5 -34.97 -37.28 22.67
CA VAL A 5 -33.85 -36.55 23.28
C VAL A 5 -33.95 -35.10 22.80
N LYS A 6 -34.45 -34.23 23.69
CA LYS A 6 -34.27 -32.79 23.58
C LYS A 6 -32.92 -32.46 24.21
N SER A 7 -31.98 -31.91 23.46
CA SER A 7 -30.81 -31.19 23.99
C SER A 7 -30.38 -30.16 22.95
N VAL A 8 -30.73 -28.89 23.18
CA VAL A 8 -29.85 -27.83 23.67
C VAL A 8 -28.98 -27.25 22.55
N VAL A 9 -29.31 -26.00 22.21
CA VAL A 9 -28.55 -25.07 21.37
C VAL A 9 -27.08 -25.04 21.80
N VAL A 10 -26.15 -25.31 20.88
CA VAL A 10 -24.75 -24.93 21.03
C VAL A 10 -24.34 -24.15 19.78
N THR A 11 -24.60 -22.85 19.84
CA THR A 11 -24.02 -21.84 18.96
C THR A 11 -22.67 -21.43 19.56
N ALA A 12 -21.57 -22.06 19.12
CA ALA A 12 -20.17 -21.72 19.42
C ALA A 12 -19.32 -22.81 18.74
N LEU A 13 -18.29 -22.62 17.92
CA LEU A 13 -17.30 -21.58 17.69
C LEU A 13 -16.82 -21.76 16.23
N ALA A 14 -16.74 -20.74 15.38
CA ALA A 14 -15.59 -19.85 15.29
C ALA A 14 -14.23 -20.56 15.41
N ALA A 15 -13.73 -21.15 14.32
CA ALA A 15 -12.30 -21.24 14.02
C ALA A 15 -12.09 -21.83 12.61
N LEU A 16 -12.54 -21.10 11.58
CA LEU A 16 -11.99 -21.28 10.24
C LEU A 16 -10.57 -20.66 10.26
N LEU A 17 -9.62 -21.39 10.86
CA LEU A 17 -8.22 -21.00 10.88
C LEU A 17 -7.60 -21.39 9.53
N VAL A 18 -7.89 -20.62 8.48
CA VAL A 18 -7.03 -20.64 7.29
C VAL A 18 -5.76 -19.88 7.65
N VAL A 19 -4.77 -20.58 8.19
CA VAL A 19 -3.40 -20.07 8.28
C VAL A 19 -2.85 -20.01 6.85
N VAL A 20 -3.14 -18.93 6.13
CA VAL A 20 -2.29 -18.56 4.99
C VAL A 20 -1.02 -18.00 5.61
N ILE A 21 0.01 -18.84 5.70
CA ILE A 21 1.38 -18.40 5.98
C ILE A 21 1.79 -17.55 4.77
N LEU A 22 1.46 -16.26 4.81
CA LEU A 22 2.08 -15.26 3.96
C LEU A 22 3.52 -15.16 4.43
N ALA A 23 4.39 -15.95 3.81
CA ALA A 23 5.83 -15.81 3.97
C ALA A 23 6.18 -14.32 3.86
N PRO A 24 6.98 -13.76 4.78
CA PRO A 24 7.56 -12.45 4.53
C PRO A 24 8.46 -12.64 3.32
N SER A 25 8.01 -12.21 2.14
CA SER A 25 8.92 -11.96 1.04
C SER A 25 9.84 -10.85 1.53
N THR A 26 11.03 -11.28 2.00
CA THR A 26 12.15 -10.39 2.23
C THR A 26 12.44 -9.74 0.89
N ILE A 27 11.90 -8.54 0.68
CA ILE A 27 12.25 -7.70 -0.45
C ILE A 27 13.72 -7.38 -0.23
N THR A 28 14.58 -8.09 -0.97
CA THR A 28 16.00 -7.77 -1.06
C THR A 28 16.10 -6.28 -1.39
N ALA A 29 17.00 -5.57 -0.71
CA ALA A 29 17.28 -4.17 -0.96
C ALA A 29 17.94 -4.02 -2.35
N GLN A 30 17.18 -4.25 -3.42
CA GLN A 30 17.52 -3.88 -4.77
C GLN A 30 17.58 -2.35 -4.76
N GLY A 31 18.80 -1.83 -4.98
CA GLY A 31 19.10 -0.41 -4.94
C GLY A 31 17.99 0.40 -5.57
N LEU A 32 17.34 1.23 -4.75
CA LEU A 32 16.23 2.05 -5.19
C LEU A 32 16.65 2.83 -6.43
N THR A 33 15.93 2.62 -7.52
CA THR A 33 16.17 3.30 -8.79
C THR A 33 15.94 4.81 -8.61
N HIS A 34 16.53 5.63 -9.50
CA HIS A 34 16.42 7.10 -9.42
C HIS A 34 14.98 7.64 -9.35
N GLN A 35 13.99 6.85 -9.76
CA GLN A 35 12.58 7.04 -9.44
C GLN A 35 12.04 5.75 -8.84
N HIS A 36 11.29 5.85 -7.76
CA HIS A 36 10.74 4.70 -7.05
C HIS A 36 9.41 5.02 -6.39
N ILE A 37 8.51 4.04 -6.36
CA ILE A 37 7.29 4.08 -5.56
C ILE A 37 7.30 2.86 -4.64
N SER A 38 7.17 3.13 -3.34
CA SER A 38 7.00 2.11 -2.32
C SER A 38 5.54 2.16 -1.85
N MET A 39 4.83 1.05 -1.98
CA MET A 39 3.44 0.93 -1.56
C MET A 39 3.15 -0.49 -1.12
N GLY A 40 2.18 -0.63 -0.22
CA GLY A 40 1.73 -1.94 0.22
C GLY A 40 0.44 -1.85 1.02
N SER A 41 -0.26 -2.98 1.08
CA SER A 41 -1.37 -3.19 1.98
C SER A 41 -1.19 -4.55 2.65
N THR A 42 -1.09 -4.55 3.97
CA THR A 42 -1.08 -5.74 4.82
C THR A 42 -2.39 -5.81 5.60
N LEU A 43 -2.62 -6.88 6.36
CA LEU A 43 -3.78 -6.98 7.26
C LEU A 43 -3.89 -5.80 8.24
N THR A 44 -2.76 -5.15 8.58
CA THR A 44 -2.73 -4.11 9.61
C THR A 44 -2.43 -2.73 9.06
N THR A 45 -1.79 -2.59 7.90
CA THR A 45 -1.31 -1.29 7.42
C THR A 45 -1.41 -1.14 5.91
N ALA A 46 -1.97 -0.01 5.47
CA ALA A 46 -1.86 0.45 4.09
C ALA A 46 -0.95 1.67 4.03
N TYR A 47 -0.02 1.71 3.06
CA TYR A 47 0.92 2.81 2.93
C TYR A 47 1.33 3.09 1.48
N ILE A 48 1.81 4.32 1.26
CA ILE A 48 2.47 4.75 0.02
C ILE A 48 3.47 5.89 0.28
N GLU A 49 4.60 5.84 -0.42
CA GLU A 49 5.57 6.91 -0.55
C GLU A 49 6.27 6.86 -1.90
N GLY A 50 6.73 8.02 -2.39
CA GLY A 50 7.43 8.13 -3.66
C GLY A 50 8.78 8.83 -3.51
N TYR A 51 9.72 8.47 -4.37
CA TYR A 51 11.05 9.05 -4.45
C TYR A 51 11.40 9.44 -5.88
N ASN A 52 12.05 10.59 -6.04
CA ASN A 52 12.84 10.89 -7.22
C ASN A 52 14.17 11.56 -6.88
N THR A 53 15.19 11.23 -7.67
CA THR A 53 16.47 11.93 -7.66
C THR A 53 16.35 13.22 -8.46
N LYS A 54 16.85 14.32 -7.91
CA LYS A 54 16.82 15.64 -8.56
C LYS A 54 17.62 15.63 -9.86
N GLY A 55 17.06 16.18 -10.93
CA GLY A 55 17.74 16.34 -12.22
C GLY A 55 17.85 15.07 -13.06
N VAL A 56 17.31 13.93 -12.60
CA VAL A 56 17.40 12.66 -13.33
C VAL A 56 16.20 12.50 -14.26
N LYS A 57 16.48 12.00 -15.48
CA LYS A 57 15.46 11.65 -16.46
C LYS A 57 14.70 10.39 -16.05
N GLY A 58 13.41 10.34 -16.37
CA GLY A 58 12.60 9.15 -16.20
C GLY A 58 13.11 7.99 -17.03
N THR A 59 12.98 6.79 -16.49
CA THR A 59 13.43 5.53 -17.10
C THR A 59 12.30 4.75 -17.77
N GLY A 60 11.05 5.16 -17.59
CA GLY A 60 9.86 4.37 -17.95
C GLY A 60 9.32 3.56 -16.76
N LEU A 61 10.17 3.25 -15.79
CA LEU A 61 9.78 2.53 -14.59
C LEU A 61 8.80 3.37 -13.76
N TYR A 62 7.89 2.68 -13.08
CA TYR A 62 6.84 3.28 -12.27
C TYR A 62 6.01 4.31 -13.05
N GLY A 63 5.82 4.17 -14.37
CA GLY A 63 5.03 5.10 -15.18
C GLY A 63 5.68 6.47 -15.41
N THR A 64 7.01 6.57 -15.26
CA THR A 64 7.74 7.79 -15.64
C THR A 64 7.84 7.94 -17.17
N ASN A 65 7.86 9.17 -17.67
CA ASN A 65 8.12 9.44 -19.08
C ASN A 65 9.62 9.29 -19.33
N LYS A 66 9.99 8.35 -20.20
CA LYS A 66 11.37 8.15 -20.62
C LYS A 66 11.98 9.46 -21.12
N ASN A 67 13.22 9.72 -20.74
CA ASN A 67 14.02 10.88 -21.16
C ASN A 67 13.51 12.27 -20.75
N LYS A 68 12.39 12.38 -20.03
CA LYS A 68 11.94 13.64 -19.41
C LYS A 68 12.48 13.76 -18.00
N VAL A 69 13.00 14.92 -17.64
CA VAL A 69 13.51 15.18 -16.28
C VAL A 69 12.35 15.10 -15.31
N VAL A 70 12.46 14.27 -14.28
CA VAL A 70 11.44 14.16 -13.22
C VAL A 70 11.77 15.18 -12.14
N THR A 71 10.85 16.12 -11.91
CA THR A 71 10.99 17.19 -10.92
C THR A 71 10.15 16.96 -9.67
N GLY A 72 9.38 15.89 -9.59
CA GLY A 72 8.71 15.51 -8.35
C GLY A 72 7.70 14.40 -8.50
N VAL A 73 7.13 13.99 -7.38
CA VAL A 73 6.07 12.99 -7.29
C VAL A 73 5.01 13.43 -6.29
N LYS A 74 3.76 13.12 -6.60
CA LYS A 74 2.62 13.21 -5.69
C LYS A 74 2.04 11.82 -5.50
N VAL A 75 1.77 11.46 -4.25
CA VAL A 75 1.14 10.21 -3.85
C VAL A 75 -0.18 10.49 -3.12
N ARG A 76 -1.10 9.54 -3.15
CA ARG A 76 -2.38 9.58 -2.45
C ARG A 76 -2.74 8.20 -1.94
N LEU A 77 -3.27 8.15 -0.71
CA LEU A 77 -3.83 6.97 -0.07
C LEU A 77 -5.29 7.26 0.28
N LYS A 78 -6.21 6.46 -0.26
CA LYS A 78 -7.64 6.56 -0.05
C LYS A 78 -8.24 5.24 0.42
N GLU A 79 -9.01 5.23 1.48
CA GLU A 79 -9.75 4.07 1.98
C GLU A 79 -10.97 4.58 2.76
N GLY A 80 -12.18 4.28 2.27
CA GLY A 80 -13.42 4.86 2.81
C GLY A 80 -13.35 6.39 2.93
N ASN A 81 -13.47 6.88 4.16
CA ASN A 81 -13.38 8.30 4.51
C ASN A 81 -11.94 8.82 4.68
N TYR A 82 -10.94 7.93 4.76
CA TYR A 82 -9.54 8.32 4.77
C TYR A 82 -9.12 8.70 3.35
N ASP A 83 -8.70 9.94 3.14
CA ASP A 83 -8.23 10.43 1.84
C ASP A 83 -7.13 11.47 2.04
N LYS A 84 -5.87 11.05 1.86
CA LYS A 84 -4.70 11.90 2.08
C LYS A 84 -3.78 11.89 0.88
N SER A 85 -3.10 13.01 0.65
CA SER A 85 -2.12 13.18 -0.42
C SER A 85 -0.84 13.84 0.11
N ALA A 86 0.29 13.47 -0.45
CA ALA A 86 1.60 14.03 -0.13
C ALA A 86 2.43 14.23 -1.42
N ASN A 87 3.38 15.17 -1.40
CA ASN A 87 4.27 15.41 -2.54
C ASN A 87 5.63 15.94 -2.06
N ASN A 88 6.61 15.93 -2.95
CA ASN A 88 7.96 16.46 -2.71
C ASN A 88 8.30 17.63 -3.64
N TYR A 89 7.29 18.31 -4.21
CA TYR A 89 7.48 19.30 -5.28
C TYR A 89 8.35 20.49 -4.88
N LYS A 90 8.29 20.91 -3.60
CA LYS A 90 9.11 22.01 -3.06
C LYS A 90 10.60 21.71 -3.17
N ASN A 91 11.00 20.45 -2.94
CA ASN A 91 12.41 20.04 -2.92
C ASN A 91 12.91 19.59 -4.30
N LYS A 92 11.99 19.42 -5.26
CA LYS A 92 12.24 18.88 -6.60
C LYS A 92 13.01 17.55 -6.60
N GLY A 93 12.78 16.73 -5.58
CA GLY A 93 13.51 15.48 -5.34
C GLY A 93 13.44 15.06 -3.87
N GLY A 94 13.95 13.87 -3.58
CA GLY A 94 13.84 13.23 -2.27
C GLY A 94 12.55 12.45 -2.10
N TRP A 95 12.26 12.03 -0.87
CA TRP A 95 11.04 11.29 -0.54
C TRP A 95 9.85 12.23 -0.35
N THR A 96 8.66 11.78 -0.74
CA THR A 96 7.41 12.34 -0.22
C THR A 96 7.26 11.98 1.26
N PRO A 97 6.53 12.78 2.06
CA PRO A 97 6.01 12.29 3.32
C PRO A 97 5.28 10.95 3.14
N LYS A 98 5.61 9.96 3.97
CA LYS A 98 4.97 8.65 3.94
C LYS A 98 3.52 8.77 4.40
N LEU A 99 2.60 8.32 3.56
CA LEU A 99 1.20 8.15 3.94
C LEU A 99 1.01 6.73 4.46
N SER A 100 0.49 6.58 5.67
CA SER A 100 0.24 5.28 6.29
C SER A 100 -0.98 5.34 7.19
N LYS A 101 -1.75 4.26 7.25
CA LYS A 101 -2.89 4.11 8.15
C LYS A 101 -3.15 2.64 8.49
N VAL A 102 -3.84 2.40 9.61
CA VAL A 102 -4.24 1.05 10.06
C VAL A 102 -5.28 0.48 9.11
N ASN A 103 -4.93 -0.53 8.30
CA ASN A 103 -5.78 -1.07 7.24
C ASN A 103 -7.17 -1.48 7.78
N ASN A 104 -8.23 -1.10 7.06
CA ASN A 104 -9.59 -1.54 7.39
C ASN A 104 -9.90 -2.81 6.58
N PRO A 105 -10.10 -3.98 7.20
CA PRO A 105 -10.37 -5.21 6.45
C PRO A 105 -11.71 -5.20 5.70
N LEU A 106 -12.59 -4.23 5.98
CA LEU A 106 -13.90 -4.08 5.34
C LEU A 106 -13.90 -3.09 4.16
N GLU A 107 -12.80 -2.37 3.94
CA GLU A 107 -12.69 -1.38 2.87
C GLU A 107 -11.44 -1.61 2.03
N VAL A 108 -11.49 -1.26 0.75
CA VAL A 108 -10.35 -1.38 -0.15
C VAL A 108 -9.51 -0.11 -0.08
N ALA A 109 -8.22 -0.27 0.23
CA ALA A 109 -7.25 0.82 0.18
C ALA A 109 -6.73 1.03 -1.24
N TYR A 110 -6.86 2.26 -1.74
CA TYR A 110 -6.38 2.71 -3.03
C TYR A 110 -5.16 3.61 -2.88
N THR A 111 -4.05 3.18 -3.48
CA THR A 111 -2.83 3.96 -3.60
C THR A 111 -2.70 4.49 -5.03
N THR A 112 -2.49 5.79 -5.18
CA THR A 112 -2.29 6.40 -6.50
C THR A 112 -1.11 7.36 -6.46
N TYR A 113 -0.46 7.55 -7.60
CA TYR A 113 0.67 8.45 -7.72
C TYR A 113 0.74 9.11 -9.10
N SER A 114 1.47 10.22 -9.18
CA SER A 114 1.73 10.94 -10.43
C SER A 114 3.08 11.63 -10.39
N TRP A 115 3.77 11.65 -11.53
CA TRP A 115 5.06 12.31 -11.70
C TRP A 115 4.89 13.71 -12.25
N ARG A 116 5.75 14.61 -11.77
CA ARG A 116 5.94 15.95 -12.30
C ARG A 116 7.24 15.98 -13.11
N TYR A 117 7.21 16.66 -14.24
CA TYR A 117 8.35 16.89 -15.11
C TYR A 117 8.68 18.37 -15.11
#